data_AF-T1AEK2-F1
#
_entry.id   AF-T1AEK2-F1
#
_cell.length_a   1.000
_cell.length_b   1.000
_cell.length_c   1.000
_cell.angle_alpha   90.00
_cell.angle_beta   90.00
_cell.angle_gamma   90.00
#
_symmetry.space_group_name_H-M   'P 1'
#
loop_
_entity.id
_entity.type
_entity.pdbx_description
1 polymer ?
#
loop_
_entity_poly.entity_id
_entity_poly.type
_entity_poly.pdbx_seq_one_letter_code
_entity_poly.pdbx_strand_id
1 'polypeptide(L)' 'EKFEEAEKHAPTVIFIDELDSIAPRRDEVVGEVERRVVAQLLTLMDGLSGRGNVIVIAATNREEAIDPA' A
#
# COMPACT_ATOMS: atom_id res chain seq x y z
N GLU A 1 -5.57 1.15 10.89
CA GLU A 1 -4.75 0.45 11.91
C GLU A 1 -3.25 0.56 11.69
N LYS A 2 -2.60 -0.20 10.79
CA LYS A 2 -1.11 -0.21 10.70
C LYS A 2 -0.48 1.14 10.38
N PHE A 3 -1.09 1.92 9.47
CA PHE A 3 -0.62 3.25 9.12
C PHE A 3 -0.81 4.27 10.27
N GLU A 4 -1.91 4.18 11.02
CA GLU A 4 -2.16 5.04 12.19
C GLU A 4 -1.24 4.68 13.37
N GLU A 5 -0.90 3.41 13.52
CA GLU A 5 0.09 2.95 14.50
C GLU A 5 1.49 3.48 14.16
N ALA A 6 1.88 3.42 12.89
CA ALA A 6 3.16 3.96 12.42
C ALA A 6 3.26 5.48 12.60
N GLU A 7 2.16 6.20 12.36
CA GLU A 7 2.04 7.65 12.61
C GLU A 7 2.26 7.98 14.10
N LYS A 8 1.58 7.27 15.01
CA LYS A 8 1.74 7.47 16.46
C LYS A 8 3.16 7.23 16.98
N HIS A 9 3.93 6.39 16.29
CA HIS A 9 5.31 6.04 16.64
C HIS A 9 6.36 6.72 15.76
N ALA A 10 5.98 7.74 14.97
CA ALA A 10 6.90 8.41 14.07
C ALA A 10 8.18 8.90 14.81
N PRO A 11 9.37 8.73 14.22
CA PRO A 11 9.64 8.26 12.86
C PRO A 11 9.55 6.73 12.70
N THR A 12 8.83 6.26 11.68
CA THR A 12 8.59 4.83 11.43
C THR A 12 8.84 4.46 9.98
N VAL A 13 9.34 3.24 9.74
CA VAL A 13 9.39 2.63 8.40
C VAL A 13 8.38 1.49 8.33
N ILE A 14 7.48 1.53 7.35
CA ILE A 14 6.58 0.42 7.00
C ILE A 14 7.23 -0.33 5.85
N PHE A 15 7.49 -1.62 6.02
CA PHE A 15 7.98 -2.49 4.96
C PHE A 15 6.85 -3.42 4.50
N ILE A 16 6.61 -3.46 3.19
CA ILE A 16 5.62 -4.34 2.55
C ILE A 16 6.38 -5.27 1.61
N ASP A 17 6.42 -6.55 1.92
CA ASP A 17 6.93 -7.55 0.98
C ASP A 17 5.79 -8.08 0.11
N GLU A 18 6.13 -8.57 -1.08
CA GLU A 18 5.16 -9.09 -2.07
C GLU A 18 4.00 -8.12 -2.35
N LEU A 19 4.32 -6.85 -2.66
CA LEU A 19 3.32 -5.80 -2.90
C LEU A 19 2.30 -6.20 -4.00
N ASP A 20 2.73 -6.98 -4.99
CA ASP A 20 1.88 -7.52 -6.06
C ASP A 20 0.73 -8.40 -5.56
N SER A 21 0.80 -8.94 -4.33
CA SER A 21 -0.29 -9.71 -3.73
C SER A 21 -1.47 -8.85 -3.25
N ILE A 22 -1.21 -7.58 -2.89
CA ILE A 22 -2.22 -6.67 -2.33
C ILE A 22 -2.52 -5.46 -3.22
N ALA A 23 -1.65 -5.16 -4.18
CA ALA A 23 -1.80 -4.11 -5.18
C ALA A 23 -1.67 -4.63 -6.63
N PRO A 24 -2.32 -5.75 -7.01
CA PRO A 24 -2.25 -6.25 -8.37
C PRO A 24 -2.92 -5.27 -9.34
N ARG A 25 -2.50 -5.30 -10.61
CA ARG A 25 -3.11 -4.51 -11.67
C ARG A 25 -4.61 -4.78 -11.79
N ARG A 26 -5.38 -3.72 -12.05
CA ARG A 26 -6.86 -3.77 -12.09
C ARG A 26 -7.43 -4.76 -13.11
N ASP A 27 -6.70 -5.03 -14.19
CA ASP A 27 -7.04 -6.01 -15.22
C ASP A 27 -6.78 -7.46 -14.80
N GLU A 28 -5.88 -7.70 -13.85
CA GLU A 28 -5.65 -9.01 -13.23
C GLU A 28 -6.64 -9.30 -12.08
N VAL A 29 -7.33 -8.27 -11.60
CA VAL A 29 -8.28 -8.38 -10.48
C VAL A 29 -9.66 -8.83 -10.95
N VAL A 30 -10.02 -10.05 -10.54
CA VAL A 30 -11.32 -10.69 -10.84
C VAL A 30 -12.36 -10.36 -9.75
N GLY A 31 -11.93 -10.15 -8.49
CA GLY A 31 -12.83 -9.94 -7.36
C GLY A 31 -13.07 -8.47 -6.98
N GLU A 32 -14.29 -8.12 -6.57
CA GLU A 32 -14.61 -6.79 -6.03
C GLU A 32 -13.83 -6.50 -4.71
N VAL A 33 -13.57 -7.55 -3.93
CA VAL A 33 -12.83 -7.47 -2.67
C VAL A 33 -11.39 -7.03 -2.91
N GLU A 34 -10.70 -7.64 -3.87
CA GLU A 34 -9.32 -7.30 -4.24
C GLU A 34 -9.23 -5.84 -4.70
N ARG A 35 -10.16 -5.37 -5.56
CA ARG A 35 -10.20 -3.96 -5.97
C ARG A 35 -10.35 -3.00 -4.80
N ARG A 36 -11.17 -3.40 -3.82
CA ARG A 36 -11.37 -2.60 -2.61
C ARG A 36 -10.11 -2.53 -1.75
N VAL A 37 -9.33 -3.61 -1.68
CA VAL A 37 -8.05 -3.63 -0.97
C VAL A 37 -7.05 -2.68 -1.61
N VAL A 38 -6.90 -2.71 -2.94
CA VAL A 38 -6.01 -1.77 -3.67
C VAL A 38 -6.43 -0.31 -3.41
N ALA A 39 -7.73 -0.01 -3.55
CA ALA A 39 -8.26 1.33 -3.32
C ALA A 39 -8.03 1.81 -1.87
N GLN A 40 -8.18 0.91 -0.90
CA GLN A 40 -7.93 1.23 0.51
C GLN A 40 -6.43 1.49 0.77
N LEU A 41 -5.53 0.70 0.17
CA LEU A 41 -4.09 0.92 0.28
C LEU A 41 -3.68 2.30 -0.26
N LEU A 42 -4.14 2.65 -1.46
CA LEU A 42 -3.89 3.97 -2.06
C LEU A 42 -4.42 5.10 -1.17
N THR A 43 -5.64 4.96 -0.65
CA THR A 43 -6.24 5.95 0.27
C THR A 43 -5.40 6.13 1.54
N LEU A 44 -4.85 5.04 2.09
CA LEU A 44 -3.97 5.09 3.26
C LEU A 44 -2.65 5.79 2.94
N MET A 45 -2.06 5.53 1.78
CA MET A 45 -0.82 6.17 1.32
C MET A 45 -1.01 7.67 1.06
N ASP A 46 -2.10 8.08 0.41
CA ASP A 46 -2.44 9.50 0.21
C ASP A 46 -2.57 10.24 1.54
N GLY A 47 -3.16 9.57 2.55
CA GLY A 47 -3.33 10.09 3.89
C GLY A 47 -2.03 10.34 4.67
N LEU A 48 -0.91 9.70 4.28
CA LEU A 48 0.39 9.87 4.96
C LEU A 48 1.06 11.22 4.67
N SER A 49 0.73 11.87 3.55
CA SER A 49 1.37 13.09 3.07
C SER A 49 1.31 14.27 4.05
N GLY A 50 0.36 14.28 4.99
CA GLY A 50 0.22 15.30 6.04
C GLY A 50 0.52 14.84 7.47
N ARG A 51 0.96 13.59 7.68
CA ARG A 51 0.85 12.88 8.98
C ARG A 51 2.16 12.45 9.65
N GLY A 52 3.32 12.96 9.20
CA GLY A 52 4.60 12.81 9.91
C GLY A 52 5.66 11.99 9.17
N ASN A 53 6.77 11.68 9.87
CA ASN A 53 7.95 11.01 9.32
C ASN A 53 7.74 9.48 9.16
N VAL A 54 6.78 9.09 8.34
CA VAL A 54 6.54 7.68 7.99
C VAL A 54 7.03 7.42 6.57
N ILE A 55 7.92 6.44 6.42
CA ILE A 55 8.43 6.00 5.12
C ILE A 55 7.83 4.64 4.81
N VAL A 56 7.27 4.46 3.62
CA VAL A 56 6.83 3.16 3.12
C VAL A 56 7.85 2.64 2.12
N ILE A 57 8.36 1.44 2.35
CA ILE A 57 9.22 0.70 1.43
C ILE A 57 8.47 -0.57 1.03
N ALA A 58 8.43 -0.86 -0.26
CA ALA A 58 7.79 -2.06 -0.77
C ALA A 58 8.76 -2.89 -1.63
N ALA A 59 8.59 -4.20 -1.61
CA ALA A 59 9.30 -5.16 -2.45
C ALA A 59 8.30 -6.01 -3.24
N THR A 60 8.71 -6.43 -4.42
CA THR A 60 7.95 -7.35 -5.29
C THR A 60 8.91 -8.11 -6.18
N ASN A 61 8.47 -9.28 -6.64
CA ASN A 61 9.15 -10.03 -7.70
C ASN A 61 8.53 -9.78 -9.09
N ARG A 62 7.44 -9.01 -9.18
CA ARG A 62 6.63 -8.77 -10.37
C ARG A 62 6.23 -7.29 -10.47
N GLU A 63 7.18 -6.42 -10.81
CA GLU A 63 6.93 -4.98 -10.96
C GLU A 63 5.81 -4.68 -11.97
N GLU A 64 5.76 -5.45 -13.06
CA GLU A 64 4.76 -5.32 -14.11
C GLU A 64 3.32 -5.67 -13.68
N ALA A 65 3.18 -6.36 -12.54
CA ALA A 65 1.91 -6.82 -12.00
C ALA A 65 1.31 -5.83 -10.99
N ILE A 66 1.97 -4.71 -10.69
CA ILE A 66 1.50 -3.72 -9.71
C ILE A 66 0.62 -2.64 -10.38
N ASP A 67 -0.43 -2.17 -9.68
CA ASP A 67 -1.26 -1.04 -10.12
C ASP A 67 -0.41 0.25 -10.30
N PRO A 68 -0.45 0.91 -11.48
CA PRO A 68 0.37 2.09 -11.78
C PRO A 68 -0.18 3.42 -11.23
N ALA A 69 -1.33 3.41 -10.57
CA ALA A 69 -2.07 4.61 -10.17
C ALA A 69 -1.41 5.44 -9.04
#